data_AF-A0A7K0YNI7-F1
#
_entry.id   AF-A0A7K0YNI7-F1
#
_cell.length_a   1.000
_cell.length_b   1.000
_cell.length_c   1.000
_cell.angle_alpha   90.00
_cell.angle_beta   90.00
_cell.angle_gamma   90.00
#
_symmetry.space_group_name_H-M   'P 1'
#
loop_
_entity.id
_entity.type
_entity.pdbx_description
1 polymer ?
#
loop_
_entity_poly.entity_id
_entity_poly.type
_entity_poly.pdbx_seq_one_letter_code
_entity_poly.pdbx_strand_id
1 'polypeptide(L)' 'RTLATESLSDRVHNPGLPRDRADVIVGGCCVLVALMRSLDADEMIVSAYNILDGVCAELLGSP' A
#
# COMPACT_ATOMS: atom_id res chain seq x y z
N ARG A 1 -5.52 5.88 -15.43
CA ARG A 1 -4.32 6.64 -15.00
C ARG A 1 -3.22 5.64 -14.72
N THR A 2 -1.98 5.93 -15.11
CA THR A 2 -0.85 4.99 -15.02
C THR A 2 0.07 5.41 -13.88
N LEU A 3 0.15 4.62 -12.81
CA LEU A 3 0.86 5.00 -11.59
C LEU A 3 2.38 5.16 -11.80
N ALA A 4 3.03 4.17 -12.42
CA ALA A 4 4.48 4.12 -12.54
C ALA A 4 5.05 5.00 -13.66
N THR A 5 4.28 5.23 -14.73
CA THR A 5 4.78 5.87 -15.95
C THR A 5 4.45 7.36 -16.04
N GLU A 6 3.61 7.88 -15.16
CA GLU A 6 3.29 9.31 -15.11
C GLU A 6 4.30 10.09 -14.24
N SER A 7 4.37 11.41 -14.44
CA SER A 7 5.22 12.28 -13.62
C SER A 7 4.69 12.39 -12.19
N LEU A 8 5.54 12.75 -11.22
CA LEU A 8 5.08 13.06 -9.87
C LEU A 8 4.01 14.17 -9.86
N SER A 9 4.19 15.22 -10.69
CA SER A 9 3.24 16.32 -10.83
C SER A 9 1.85 15.88 -11.31
N ASP A 10 1.77 14.81 -12.10
CA ASP A 10 0.49 14.27 -12.56
C ASP A 10 -0.10 13.28 -11.54
N ARG A 11 0.77 12.47 -10.92
CA ARG A 11 0.41 11.41 -9.96
C ARG A 11 -0.27 11.94 -8.71
N VAL A 12 0.14 13.11 -8.20
CA VAL A 12 -0.48 13.73 -7.02
C VAL A 12 -1.98 14.06 -7.21
N HIS A 13 -2.47 13.97 -8.45
CA HIS A 13 -3.88 14.16 -8.80
C HIS A 13 -4.64 12.83 -8.99
N ASN A 14 -4.01 11.68 -8.71
CA ASN A 14 -4.67 10.39 -8.79
C ASN A 14 -5.75 10.26 -7.70
N PRO A 15 -7.00 9.96 -8.06
CA PRO A 15 -8.03 9.66 -7.09
C PRO A 15 -7.61 8.51 -6.16
N GLY A 16 -7.84 8.64 -4.86
CA GLY A 16 -7.51 7.63 -3.86
C GLY A 16 -6.03 7.55 -3.47
N LEU A 17 -5.14 8.35 -4.07
CA LEU A 17 -3.73 8.44 -3.67
C LEU A 17 -3.51 9.71 -2.82
N PRO A 18 -3.16 9.56 -1.53
CA PRO A 18 -2.74 10.69 -0.71
C PRO A 18 -1.53 11.41 -1.35
N ARG A 19 -1.58 12.75 -1.42
CA ARG A 19 -0.56 13.56 -2.10
C ARG A 19 0.83 13.38 -1.50
N ASP A 20 0.89 13.22 -0.18
CA ASP A 20 2.09 12.96 0.62
C ASP A 20 2.71 11.57 0.39
N ARG A 21 2.03 10.68 -0.35
CA ARG A 21 2.53 9.35 -0.71
C ARG A 21 2.91 9.22 -2.18
N ALA A 22 2.65 10.23 -3.01
CA ALA A 22 2.80 10.13 -4.46
C ALA A 22 4.27 9.99 -4.91
N ASP A 23 5.22 10.47 -4.13
CA ASP A 23 6.65 10.33 -4.40
C ASP A 23 7.17 8.91 -4.11
N VAL A 24 6.65 8.26 -3.06
CA VAL A 24 7.10 6.92 -2.61
C VAL A 24 6.31 5.75 -3.18
N ILE A 25 5.08 5.97 -3.65
CA ILE A 25 4.14 4.88 -3.99
C ILE A 25 4.69 3.92 -5.04
N VAL A 26 5.41 4.41 -6.05
CA VAL A 26 5.98 3.56 -7.11
C VAL A 26 7.03 2.60 -6.53
N GLY A 27 7.88 3.08 -5.62
CA GLY A 27 8.86 2.25 -4.91
C GLY A 27 8.18 1.18 -4.05
N GLY A 28 7.11 1.55 -3.34
CA GLY A 28 6.30 0.60 -2.56
C GLY A 28 5.69 -0.49 -3.44
N CYS A 29 5.14 -0.14 -4.61
CA CYS A 29 4.64 -1.12 -5.57
C CYS A 29 5.74 -2.07 -6.07
N CYS A 30 6.97 -1.59 -6.29
CA CYS A 30 8.08 -2.46 -6.68
C CYS A 30 8.42 -3.50 -5.61
N VAL A 31 8.42 -3.10 -4.34
CA VAL A 31 8.63 -4.04 -3.21
C VAL A 31 7.49 -5.07 -3.16
N LEU A 32 6.24 -4.63 -3.32
CA LEU A 32 5.09 -5.53 -3.33
C LEU A 32 5.18 -6.56 -4.48
N VAL A 33 5.48 -6.11 -5.70
CA VAL A 33 5.63 -7.01 -6.86
C VAL A 33 6.79 -8.00 -6.65
N ALA A 34 7.90 -7.55 -6.07
CA ALA A 34 9.01 -8.44 -5.73
C ALA A 34 8.59 -9.51 -4.71
N LEU A 35 7.83 -9.13 -3.68
CA LEU A 35 7.31 -10.05 -2.68
C LEU A 35 6.35 -11.07 -3.31
N MET A 36 5.37 -10.62 -4.09
CA MET A 36 4.42 -11.51 -4.78
C MET A 36 5.15 -12.52 -5.67
N ARG A 37 6.16 -12.09 -6.42
CA ARG A 37 7.00 -13.00 -7.23
C ARG A 37 7.80 -13.99 -6.39
N SER A 38 8.33 -13.56 -5.25
CA SER A 38 9.08 -14.46 -4.36
C SER A 38 8.21 -15.52 -3.68
N LEU A 39 6.91 -15.25 -3.54
CA LEU A 39 5.92 -16.16 -2.97
C LEU A 39 5.14 -16.96 -4.01
N ASP A 40 5.42 -16.74 -5.31
CA ASP A 40 4.64 -17.28 -6.44
C ASP A 40 3.12 -17.02 -6.30
N ALA A 41 2.78 -15.80 -5.85
CA ALA A 41 1.41 -15.40 -5.57
C ALA A 41 0.82 -14.59 -6.74
N ASP A 42 -0.30 -15.07 -7.28
CA ASP A 42 -1.05 -14.39 -8.35
C ASP A 42 -2.02 -13.31 -7.82
N GLU A 43 -2.44 -13.43 -6.57
CA GLU A 43 -3.41 -12.53 -5.94
C GLU A 43 -3.06 -12.20 -4.48
N MET A 44 -3.60 -11.10 -3.98
CA MET A 44 -3.51 -10.73 -2.57
C MET A 44 -4.82 -10.11 -2.09
N ILE A 45 -5.16 -10.36 -0.81
CA ILE A 45 -6.25 -9.67 -0.13
C ILE A 45 -5.68 -8.46 0.60
N VAL A 46 -6.26 -7.27 0.37
CA VAL A 46 -5.89 -6.05 1.10
C VAL A 46 -6.79 -5.90 2.31
N SER A 47 -6.20 -5.91 3.51
CA SER A 47 -6.89 -5.64 4.76
C SER A 47 -6.81 -4.15 5.12
N ALA A 48 -7.91 -3.58 5.60
CA ALA A 48 -7.91 -2.25 6.22
C ALA A 48 -7.37 -2.27 7.66
N TYR A 49 -7.39 -3.44 8.32
CA TYR A 49 -6.79 -3.64 9.63
C TYR A 49 -5.28 -3.66 9.52
N ASN A 50 -4.63 -2.85 10.34
CA ASN A 50 -3.19 -2.67 10.38
C ASN A 50 -2.67 -2.82 11.82
N ILE A 51 -1.41 -2.46 12.05
CA ILE A 51 -0.75 -2.59 13.35
C ILE A 51 -1.50 -1.84 14.46
N LEU A 52 -2.05 -0.66 14.16
CA LEU A 52 -2.79 0.14 15.14
C LEU A 52 -4.00 -0.63 15.67
N ASP A 53 -4.74 -1.30 14.80
CA ASP A 53 -5.92 -2.07 15.19
C ASP A 53 -5.53 -3.24 16.11
N GLY A 54 -4.40 -3.90 15.83
CA GLY A 54 -3.86 -4.94 16.70
C GLY A 54 -3.47 -4.42 18.08
N VAL A 55 -2.79 -3.27 18.14
CA VAL A 55 -2.43 -2.62 19.41
C VAL A 55 -3.68 -2.23 20.20
N CYS A 56 -4.70 -1.69 19.54
CA CYS A 56 -5.98 -1.36 20.17
C CYS A 56 -6.67 -2.61 20.74
N ALA A 57 -6.71 -3.72 19.98
CA ALA A 57 -7.29 -4.98 20.43
C ALA A 57 -6.58 -5.52 21.68
N GLU A 58 -5.24 -5.50 21.67
CA GLU A 58 -4.40 -5.91 22.80
C GLU A 58 -4.70 -5.08 24.06
N LEU A 59 -4.74 -3.74 23.94
CA LEU A 59 -5.03 -2.84 25.06
C LEU A 59 -6.45 -3.01 25.61
N LEU A 60 -7.41 -3.41 24.76
CA LEU A 60 -8.80 -3.64 25.16
C LEU A 60 -9.04 -5.05 25.74
N GLY A 61 -8.02 -5.91 25.79
CA GLY A 61 -8.16 -7.30 26.25
C GLY A 61 -9.07 -8.13 25.34
N SER A 62 -9.25 -7.71 24.09
CA SER A 62 -9.87 -8.54 23.06
C SER A 62 -8.83 -9.55 22.57
N PRO A 63 -9.18 -10.83 22.38
CA PRO A 63 -8.26 -11.80 21.80
C PRO A 63 -7.84 -11.42 20.38
#